data_AF-A0A2S8P0A9-F1
#
_entry.id   AF-A0A2S8P0A9-F1
#
_cell.length_a   1.000
_cell.length_b   1.000
_cell.length_c   1.000
_cell.angle_alpha   90.00
_cell.angle_beta   90.00
_cell.angle_gamma   90.00
#
_symmetry.space_group_name_H-M   'P 1'
#
loop_
_entity.id
_entity.type
_entity.pdbx_description
1 polymer ?
#
loop_
_entity_poly.entity_id
_entity_poly.type
_entity_poly.pdbx_seq_one_letter_code
_entity_poly.pdbx_strand_id
1 'polypeptide(L)' 'MEKNRQVIPKYDQDAYKERHLVECFFNKVKNFRRLATRYDKLACTFKSFLALASIMV' A
#
# COMPACT_ATOMS: atom_id res chain seq x y z
N MET A 1 43.61 -1.53 7.95
CA MET A 1 42.23 -1.66 8.47
C MET A 1 41.33 -0.83 7.56
N GLU A 2 40.88 -1.45 6.47
CA GLU A 2 40.07 -0.78 5.46
C GLU A 2 38.65 -0.61 6.02
N LYS A 3 38.19 0.64 6.12
CA LYS A 3 36.87 0.98 6.66
C LYS A 3 35.84 0.52 5.64
N ASN A 4 35.07 -0.52 6.01
CA ASN A 4 33.86 -0.99 5.36
C ASN A 4 32.89 0.19 5.13
N ARG A 5 33.01 0.86 3.98
CA ARG A 5 32.18 2.01 3.63
C ARG A 5 30.81 1.44 3.29
N GLN A 6 29.90 1.46 4.26
CA GLN A 6 28.49 1.10 4.06
C GLN A 6 27.97 1.87 2.85
N VAL A 7 27.70 1.14 1.77
CA VAL A 7 27.13 1.69 0.55
C VAL A 7 25.72 2.14 0.90
N ILE A 8 25.51 3.46 0.96
CA ILE A 8 24.18 4.02 1.15
C ILE A 8 23.42 3.72 -0.14
N PRO A 9 22.34 2.92 -0.11
CA PRO A 9 21.56 2.65 -1.31
C PRO A 9 21.04 3.97 -1.86
N LYS A 10 21.18 4.17 -3.18
CA LYS A 10 20.65 5.36 -3.86
C LYS A 10 19.17 5.50 -3.53
N TYR A 11 18.81 6.59 -2.86
CA TYR A 11 17.43 6.93 -2.55
C TYR A 11 16.79 7.54 -3.79
N ASP A 12 15.91 6.77 -4.42
CA ASP A 12 15.11 7.23 -5.55
C ASP A 12 13.93 8.05 -5.01
N GLN A 13 14.02 9.37 -5.14
CA GLN A 13 13.01 10.30 -4.64
C GLN A 13 11.69 10.18 -5.40
N ASP A 14 11.74 9.85 -6.68
CA ASP A 14 10.58 9.75 -7.55
C ASP A 14 9.78 8.48 -7.21
N ALA A 15 10.47 7.34 -7.06
CA ALA A 15 9.85 6.11 -6.59
C ALA A 15 9.26 6.26 -5.17
N TYR A 16 9.89 7.06 -4.31
CA TYR A 16 9.36 7.34 -2.97
C TYR A 16 8.10 8.21 -3.01
N LYS A 17 8.03 9.20 -3.92
CA LYS A 17 6.82 9.99 -4.16
C LYS A 17 5.67 9.14 -4.69
N GLU A 18 5.93 8.23 -5.62
CA GLU A 18 4.89 7.32 -6.13
C GLU A 18 4.34 6.40 -5.04
N ARG A 19 5.20 5.91 -4.13
CA ARG A 19 4.76 5.12 -2.97
C ARG A 19 3.79 5.88 -2.07
N HIS A 20 4.01 7.18 -1.88
CA HIS A 20 3.10 7.99 -1.07
C HIS A 20 1.66 8.00 -1.62
N LEU A 21 1.49 8.01 -2.94
CA LEU A 21 0.16 7.93 -3.56
C LEU A 21 -0.52 6.58 -3.27
N VAL A 22 0.25 5.50 -3.35
CA VAL A 22 -0.22 4.14 -3.03
C VAL A 22 -0.59 4.04 -1.54
N GLU A 23 0.21 4.60 -0.65
CA GLU A 23 -0.08 4.64 0.79
C GLU A 23 -1.35 5.42 1.10
N CYS A 24 -1.53 6.61 0.48
CA CYS A 24 -2.74 7.41 0.60
C CYS A 24 -3.98 6.66 0.12
N PHE A 25 -3.87 5.93 -1.01
CA PHE A 25 -4.94 5.06 -1.50
C PHE A 25 -5.30 3.99 -0.47
N PHE A 26 -4.32 3.24 0.05
CA PHE A 26 -4.59 2.20 1.05
C PHE A 26 -5.11 2.77 2.37
N ASN A 27 -4.69 3.98 2.75
CA ASN A 27 -5.22 4.67 3.92
C ASN A 27 -6.71 4.97 3.75
N LYS A 28 -7.12 5.45 2.57
CA LYS A 28 -8.54 5.65 2.24
C LYS A 28 -9.31 4.32 2.21
N VAL A 29 -8.73 3.27 1.61
CA VAL A 29 -9.35 1.93 1.56
C VAL A 29 -9.54 1.34 2.96
N LYS A 30 -8.64 1.62 3.91
CA LYS A 30 -8.77 1.18 5.31
C LYS A 30 -9.89 1.88 6.09
N ASN A 31 -10.38 3.04 5.64
CA ASN A 31 -11.58 3.65 6.24
C ASN A 31 -12.83 2.78 6.05
N PHE A 32 -12.85 1.93 5.02
CA PHE A 32 -13.89 0.92 4.86
C PHE A 32 -13.66 -0.21 5.87
N ARG A 33 -14.34 -0.12 7.03
CA ARG A 33 -14.24 -1.09 8.13
C ARG A 33 -14.28 -2.55 7.68
N ARG A 34 -15.12 -2.86 6.67
CA ARG A 34 -15.29 -4.20 6.10
C ARG A 34 -14.04 -4.73 5.40
N LEU A 35 -13.28 -3.87 4.72
CA LEU A 35 -12.00 -4.22 4.08
C LEU A 35 -10.86 -4.29 5.10
N ALA A 36 -10.79 -3.34 6.04
CA ALA A 36 -9.74 -3.27 7.05
C ALA A 36 -9.71 -4.49 7.98
N THR A 37 -10.89 -4.97 8.38
CA THR A 37 -11.03 -6.11 9.30
C THR A 37 -10.98 -7.47 8.60
N ARG A 38 -10.94 -7.51 7.26
CA ARG A 38 -10.96 -8.75 6.47
C ARG A 38 -12.11 -9.70 6.91
N TYR A 39 -13.29 -9.16 7.24
CA TYR A 39 -14.45 -9.98 7.63
C TYR A 39 -14.91 -10.94 6.53
N ASP A 40 -14.55 -10.62 5.30
CA ASP A 40 -14.93 -11.41 4.15
C ASP A 40 -14.13 -12.71 4.07
N LYS A 41 -14.80 -13.84 4.34
CA LYS A 41 -14.20 -15.18 4.37
C LYS A 41 -13.80 -15.70 2.98
N LEU A 42 -14.39 -15.16 1.92
CA LEU A 42 -14.21 -15.67 0.56
C LEU A 42 -13.38 -14.69 -0.27
N ALA A 43 -12.29 -15.18 -0.86
CA ALA A 43 -11.38 -14.31 -1.62
C ALA A 43 -12.09 -13.53 -2.75
N CYS A 44 -13.13 -14.12 -3.35
CA CYS A 44 -13.92 -13.51 -4.41
C CYS A 44 -14.65 -12.23 -3.93
N THR A 45 -15.35 -12.32 -2.81
CA THR A 45 -16.13 -11.20 -2.27
C THR A 45 -15.23 -10.11 -1.72
N PHE A 46 -14.10 -10.47 -1.06
CA PHE A 46 -13.07 -9.49 -0.72
C PHE A 46 -12.56 -8.73 -1.97
N LYS A 47 -12.27 -9.45 -3.06
CA LYS A 47 -11.78 -8.84 -4.31
C LYS A 47 -12.83 -7.92 -4.93
N SER A 48 -14.11 -8.31 -4.95
CA SER A 48 -15.21 -7.47 -5.43
C SER A 48 -15.34 -6.18 -4.60
N PHE A 49 -15.29 -6.27 -3.27
CA PHE A 49 -15.32 -5.09 -2.42
C PHE A 49 -14.10 -4.20 -2.58
N LEU A 50 -12.91 -4.79 -2.78
CA LEU A 50 -11.70 -4.02 -3.06
C LEU A 50 -11.81 -3.28 -4.38
N ALA A 51 -12.37 -3.92 -5.43
CA ALA A 51 -12.62 -3.26 -6.71
C ALA A 51 -13.61 -2.11 -6.59
N LEU A 52 -14.72 -2.31 -5.85
CA LEU A 52 -15.68 -1.24 -5.57
C LEU A 52 -15.05 -0.08 -4.81
N ALA A 53 -14.28 -0.35 -3.76
CA ALA A 53 -13.56 0.67 -3.02
C ALA A 53 -12.52 1.39 -3.88
N SER A 54 -11.89 0.70 -4.82
CA SER A 54 -10.92 1.30 -5.76
C SER A 54 -11.59 2.28 -6.73
N ILE A 55 -12.85 2.03 -7.12
CA ILE A 55 -13.63 2.92 -7.99
C ILE A 55 -14.14 4.15 -7.22
N MET A 56 -14.36 4.02 -5.91
CA MET A 56 -14.91 5.09 -5.06
C MET A 56 -13.86 6.06 -4.47
N VAL A 57 -12.57 5.71 -4.53
CA VAL A 57 -11.45 6.49 -3.97
C VAL A 57 -10.91 7.51 -4.97
#